data_AF-A0A9E4F0T5-F1
#
_entry.id   AF-A0A9E4F0T5-F1
#
_cell.length_a   1.000
_cell.length_b   1.000
_cell.length_c   1.000
_cell.angle_alpha   90.00
_cell.angle_beta   90.00
_cell.angle_gamma   90.00
#
_symmetry.space_group_name_H-M   'P 1'
#
loop_
_entity.id
_entity.type
_entity.pdbx_description
1 polymer ?
#
loop_
_entity_poly.entity_id
_entity_poly.type
_entity_poly.pdbx_seq_one_letter_code
_entity_poly.pdbx_strand_id
1 'polypeptide(L)'
;PAMRAGAWERVQGVELLGKTLSVIGFGHIGSKVVPMARGFGMEVLAWSKRMTAERAAKEGARAASLDACMGCDFVTIQLHVTPETRGIISKERIAGMKPTAFLINTSRAGLVDMDALLEALRDKRIAGAGASTCSSRRSPCRRILRSERSTT
;
A
#
# COMPACT_ATOMS: atom_id res chain seq x y z
N PRO A 1 -4.81 -16.72 -14.27
CA PRO A 1 -4.11 -16.76 -15.58
C PRO A 1 -3.73 -18.20 -15.99
N ALA A 2 -3.06 -18.96 -15.12
CA ALA A 2 -2.76 -20.40 -15.32
C ALA A 2 -4.00 -21.30 -15.19
N MET A 3 -4.77 -21.16 -14.11
CA MET A 3 -5.99 -21.94 -13.88
C MET A 3 -7.05 -21.81 -14.99
N ARG A 4 -7.20 -20.61 -15.56
CA ARG A 4 -8.12 -20.38 -16.71
C ARG A 4 -7.62 -21.03 -18.00
N ALA A 5 -6.32 -21.29 -18.12
CA ALA A 5 -5.70 -21.97 -19.25
C ALA A 5 -5.55 -23.49 -19.00
N GLY A 6 -6.16 -24.03 -17.93
CA GLY A 6 -6.07 -25.46 -17.57
C GLY A 6 -4.74 -25.86 -16.92
N ALA A 7 -3.85 -24.91 -16.63
CA ALA A 7 -2.57 -25.17 -15.99
C ALA A 7 -2.66 -25.05 -14.46
N TRP A 8 -1.97 -25.95 -13.75
CA TRP A 8 -1.82 -25.94 -12.29
C TRP A 8 -0.39 -25.56 -11.91
N GLU A 9 -0.03 -24.30 -12.15
CA GLU A 9 1.26 -23.75 -11.74
C GLU A 9 1.26 -23.46 -10.23
N ARG A 10 2.32 -23.93 -9.55
CA ARG A 10 2.57 -23.57 -8.15
C ARG A 10 3.23 -22.20 -8.10
N VAL A 11 2.45 -21.18 -7.72
CA VAL A 11 2.96 -19.83 -7.49
C VAL A 11 3.30 -19.69 -6.01
N GLN A 12 4.51 -19.22 -5.69
CA GLN A 12 4.92 -19.00 -4.31
C GLN A 12 4.41 -17.62 -3.87
N GLY A 13 3.43 -17.60 -2.97
CA GLY A 13 2.87 -16.37 -2.42
C GLY A 13 3.79 -15.72 -1.37
N VAL A 14 3.40 -14.52 -0.93
CA VAL A 14 4.04 -13.84 0.20
C VAL A 14 3.26 -14.15 1.48
N GLU A 15 3.93 -14.72 2.49
CA GLU A 15 3.35 -14.96 3.81
C GLU A 15 3.16 -13.65 4.57
N LEU A 16 2.03 -13.48 5.27
CA LEU A 16 1.72 -12.25 6.02
C LEU A 16 2.19 -12.29 7.48
N LEU A 17 2.34 -13.48 8.06
CA LEU A 17 2.70 -13.65 9.46
C LEU A 17 4.04 -12.97 9.78
N GLY A 18 4.07 -12.16 10.85
CA GLY A 18 5.27 -11.45 11.29
C GLY A 18 5.68 -10.26 10.41
N LYS A 19 4.91 -9.94 9.36
CA LYS A 19 5.18 -8.76 8.52
C LYS A 19 4.55 -7.50 9.10
N THR A 20 5.03 -6.37 8.60
CA THR A 20 4.57 -5.05 9.02
C THR A 20 3.62 -4.45 7.97
N LEU A 21 2.42 -4.05 8.41
CA LEU A 21 1.48 -3.25 7.63
C LEU A 21 1.50 -1.80 8.13
N SER A 22 1.63 -0.83 7.24
CA SER A 22 1.36 0.57 7.56
C SER A 22 0.01 1.03 7.02
N VAL A 23 -0.72 1.76 7.85
CA VAL A 23 -2.03 2.37 7.54
C VAL A 23 -1.87 3.88 7.48
N ILE A 24 -1.80 4.41 6.27
CA ILE A 24 -1.69 5.85 5.99
C ILE A 24 -3.11 6.40 5.85
N GLY A 25 -3.59 7.07 6.89
CA GLY A 25 -4.98 7.52 6.99
C GLY A 25 -5.76 6.79 8.08
N PHE A 26 -5.31 6.96 9.32
CA PHE A 26 -5.98 6.43 10.51
C PHE A 26 -7.31 7.14 10.86
N GLY A 27 -8.29 6.98 9.98
CA GLY A 27 -9.67 7.42 10.15
C GLY A 27 -10.61 6.24 10.42
N HIS A 28 -11.88 6.38 10.02
CA HIS A 28 -12.90 5.35 10.21
C HIS A 28 -12.62 4.04 9.46
N ILE A 29 -12.08 4.14 8.24
CA ILE A 29 -11.74 2.96 7.42
C ILE A 29 -10.41 2.37 7.89
N GLY A 30 -9.39 3.21 8.09
CA GLY A 30 -8.06 2.77 8.51
C GLY A 30 -8.08 1.98 9.83
N SER A 31 -8.87 2.39 10.82
CA SER A 31 -8.97 1.66 12.09
C SER A 31 -9.57 0.26 11.94
N LYS A 32 -10.49 0.07 10.98
CA LYS A 32 -11.10 -1.25 10.71
C LYS A 32 -10.14 -2.24 10.05
N VAL A 33 -9.08 -1.76 9.40
CA VAL A 33 -8.06 -2.63 8.79
C VAL A 33 -7.15 -3.25 9.85
N VAL A 34 -6.91 -2.56 10.96
CA VAL A 34 -6.02 -3.01 12.04
C VAL A 34 -6.38 -4.39 12.59
N PRO A 35 -7.63 -4.66 13.04
CA PRO A 35 -7.96 -5.98 13.59
C PRO A 35 -7.81 -7.10 12.56
N MET A 36 -8.05 -6.82 11.27
CA MET A 36 -7.86 -7.81 10.20
C MET A 36 -6.38 -8.14 10.02
N ALA A 37 -5.52 -7.12 9.95
CA ALA A 37 -4.07 -7.30 9.83
C ALA A 37 -3.48 -8.03 11.03
N ARG A 38 -3.92 -7.68 12.24
CA ARG A 38 -3.52 -8.40 13.47
C ARG A 38 -4.01 -9.84 13.48
N GLY A 39 -5.17 -10.13 12.91
CA GLY A 39 -5.67 -11.50 12.72
C GLY A 39 -4.75 -12.36 11.85
N PHE A 40 -4.02 -11.74 10.92
CA PHE A 40 -2.97 -12.40 10.12
C PHE A 40 -1.60 -12.45 10.84
N GLY A 41 -1.51 -12.01 12.09
CA GLY A 41 -0.26 -11.95 12.86
C GLY A 41 0.71 -10.87 12.38
N MET A 42 0.18 -9.80 11.76
CA MET A 42 0.98 -8.65 11.32
C MET A 42 1.13 -7.62 12.45
N GLU A 43 2.26 -6.93 12.44
CA GLU A 43 2.42 -5.68 13.19
C GLU A 43 1.84 -4.52 12.38
N VAL A 44 1.16 -3.59 13.06
CA VAL A 44 0.51 -2.46 12.38
C VAL A 44 1.11 -1.14 12.83
N LEU A 45 1.63 -0.38 11.85
CA LEU A 45 1.98 1.03 12.02
C LEU A 45 0.85 1.89 11.46
N ALA A 46 0.63 3.05 12.06
CA ALA A 46 -0.40 3.98 11.62
C ALA A 46 0.13 5.40 11.55
N TRP A 47 -0.39 6.16 10.57
CA TRP A 47 -0.18 7.58 10.46
C TRP A 47 -1.48 8.31 10.06
N SER A 48 -1.69 9.50 10.62
CA SER A 48 -2.70 10.46 10.17
C SER A 48 -2.38 11.84 10.75
N LYS A 49 -2.71 12.91 10.01
CA LYS A 49 -2.42 14.30 10.39
C LYS A 49 -2.92 14.68 11.80
N ARG A 50 -4.05 14.10 12.24
CA ARG A 50 -4.71 14.42 13.51
C ARG A 50 -4.80 13.23 14.47
N MET A 51 -3.91 12.24 14.32
CA MET A 51 -3.90 11.06 15.18
C MET A 51 -3.00 11.28 16.40
N THR A 52 -3.40 10.67 17.52
CA THR A 52 -2.58 10.59 18.73
C THR A 52 -2.09 9.16 18.93
N ALA A 53 -1.00 9.00 19.69
CA ALA A 53 -0.44 7.68 19.98
C ALA A 53 -1.43 6.80 20.77
N GLU A 54 -2.22 7.39 21.68
CA GLU A 54 -3.21 6.66 22.48
C GLU A 54 -4.31 6.07 21.59
N ARG A 55 -4.76 6.82 20.58
CA ARG A 55 -5.80 6.35 19.66
C ARG A 55 -5.30 5.17 18.82
N ALA A 56 -4.07 5.24 18.34
CA ALA A 56 -3.48 4.13 17.58
C ALA A 56 -3.36 2.88 18.47
N ALA A 57 -2.82 3.05 19.69
CA ALA A 57 -2.60 1.96 20.64
C ALA A 57 -3.91 1.27 21.04
N LYS A 58 -4.99 2.04 21.26
CA LYS A 58 -6.33 1.50 21.58
C LYS A 58 -6.85 0.51 20.54
N GLU A 59 -6.55 0.78 19.27
CA GLU A 59 -6.95 -0.07 18.14
C GLU A 59 -5.90 -1.15 17.81
N GLY A 60 -4.78 -1.18 18.54
CA GLY A 60 -3.71 -2.15 18.34
C GLY A 60 -2.68 -1.79 17.26
N ALA A 61 -2.59 -0.51 16.88
CA ALA A 61 -1.58 0.00 15.97
C ALA A 61 -0.54 0.85 16.72
N ARG A 62 0.68 0.93 16.19
CA ARG A 62 1.72 1.81 16.67
C ARG A 62 1.74 3.10 15.84
N ALA A 63 1.63 4.25 16.51
CA ALA A 63 1.80 5.53 15.83
C ALA A 63 3.25 5.69 15.33
N ALA A 64 3.40 6.12 14.08
CA ALA A 64 4.69 6.34 13.45
C ALA A 64 4.64 7.58 12.54
N SER A 65 5.81 8.10 12.15
CA SER A 65 5.88 9.14 11.12
C SER A 65 5.52 8.56 9.75
N LEU A 66 5.11 9.43 8.82
CA LEU A 66 4.77 9.00 7.46
C LEU A 66 5.97 8.32 6.78
N ASP A 67 7.19 8.82 7.00
CA ASP A 67 8.42 8.21 6.47
C ASP A 67 8.67 6.82 7.05
N ALA A 68 8.48 6.65 8.37
CA ALA A 68 8.59 5.33 9.00
C ALA A 68 7.55 4.34 8.47
N CYS A 69 6.33 4.80 8.15
CA CYS A 69 5.30 3.97 7.53
C CYS A 69 5.68 3.47 6.14
N MET A 70 6.50 4.20 5.37
CA MET A 70 6.95 3.75 4.04
C MET A 70 7.92 2.55 4.12
N GLY A 71 8.61 2.37 5.26
CA GLY A 71 9.52 1.24 5.49
C GLY A 71 8.83 -0.09 5.81
N CYS A 72 7.50 -0.16 5.81
CA CYS A 72 6.75 -1.39 6.06
C CYS A 72 6.72 -2.34 4.84
N ASP A 73 6.39 -3.61 5.08
CA ASP A 73 6.25 -4.61 4.01
C ASP A 73 4.99 -4.39 3.18
N PHE A 74 3.94 -3.87 3.80
CA PHE A 74 2.72 -3.45 3.14
C PHE A 74 2.39 -2.03 3.55
N VAL A 75 2.02 -1.19 2.58
CA VAL A 75 1.63 0.20 2.80
C VAL A 75 0.24 0.39 2.23
N THR A 76 -0.75 0.72 3.06
CA THR A 76 -2.12 0.95 2.61
C THR A 76 -2.57 2.38 2.86
N ILE A 77 -3.33 2.95 1.93
CA ILE A 77 -3.71 4.37 1.93
C ILE A 77 -5.23 4.52 2.03
N GLN A 78 -5.68 5.16 3.12
CA GLN A 78 -7.07 5.51 3.45
C GLN A 78 -7.23 7.01 3.73
N LEU A 79 -6.76 7.86 2.81
CA LEU A 79 -6.86 9.32 2.91
C LEU A 79 -7.84 9.90 1.91
N HIS A 80 -8.43 11.04 2.27
CA HIS A 80 -9.09 11.91 1.30
C HIS A 80 -8.06 12.75 0.56
N VAL A 81 -8.31 13.04 -0.72
CA VAL A 81 -7.49 13.99 -1.49
C VAL A 81 -7.90 15.40 -1.09
N THR A 82 -6.96 16.13 -0.54
CA THR A 82 -7.02 17.57 -0.26
C THR A 82 -5.81 18.24 -0.91
N PRO A 83 -5.72 19.58 -0.96
CA PRO A 83 -4.52 20.25 -1.45
C PRO A 83 -3.24 19.83 -0.71
N GLU A 84 -3.35 19.49 0.58
CA GLU A 84 -2.22 19.09 1.42
C GLU A 84 -1.84 17.60 1.27
N THR A 85 -2.80 16.73 0.93
CA THR A 85 -2.55 15.28 0.78
C THR A 85 -2.36 14.86 -0.67
N ARG A 86 -2.53 15.78 -1.63
CA ARG A 86 -2.27 15.54 -3.04
C ARG A 86 -0.77 15.27 -3.22
N GLY A 87 -0.45 14.13 -3.84
CA GLY A 87 0.94 13.69 -4.03
C GLY A 87 1.68 13.39 -2.72
N ILE A 88 0.96 13.12 -1.62
CA ILE A 88 1.58 12.84 -0.32
C ILE A 88 2.51 11.63 -0.37
N ILE A 89 2.23 10.66 -1.24
CA ILE A 89 3.15 9.57 -1.59
C ILE A 89 3.96 10.03 -2.81
N SER A 90 5.03 10.77 -2.53
CA SER A 90 5.94 11.33 -3.52
C SER A 90 6.97 10.31 -4.01
N LYS A 91 7.74 10.68 -5.05
CA LYS A 91 8.85 9.86 -5.57
C LYS A 91 9.86 9.47 -4.49
N GLU A 92 10.19 10.38 -3.58
CA GLU A 92 11.16 10.17 -2.49
C GLU A 92 10.64 9.13 -1.50
N ARG A 93 9.34 9.19 -1.17
CA ARG A 93 8.70 8.22 -0.26
C ARG A 93 8.60 6.84 -0.89
N ILE A 94 8.33 6.77 -2.19
CA ILE A 94 8.33 5.51 -2.94
C ILE A 94 9.76 4.92 -2.95
N ALA A 95 10.79 5.75 -3.10
CA ALA A 95 12.19 5.31 -3.04
C ALA A 95 12.60 4.81 -1.64
N GLY A 96 11.95 5.28 -0.57
CA GLY A 96 12.15 4.79 0.80
C GLY A 96 11.46 3.45 1.11
N MET A 97 10.71 2.87 0.19
CA MET A 97 10.06 1.57 0.38
C MET A 97 11.06 0.42 0.25
N LYS A 98 10.75 -0.71 0.90
CA LYS A 98 11.53 -1.95 0.70
C LYS A 98 11.32 -2.48 -0.73
N PRO A 99 12.33 -3.13 -1.35
CA PRO A 99 12.17 -3.84 -2.61
C PRO A 99 11.06 -4.91 -2.58
N THR A 100 10.81 -5.48 -1.40
CA THR A 100 9.76 -6.48 -1.17
C THR A 100 8.40 -5.87 -0.82
N ALA A 101 8.29 -4.53 -0.75
CA ALA A 101 7.07 -3.89 -0.25
C ALA A 101 5.97 -3.83 -1.30
N PHE A 102 4.73 -3.83 -0.81
CA PHE A 102 3.54 -3.60 -1.63
C PHE A 102 2.85 -2.29 -1.27
N LEU A 103 2.51 -1.49 -2.28
CA LEU A 103 1.72 -0.25 -2.11
C LEU A 103 0.26 -0.48 -2.50
N ILE A 104 -0.67 -0.28 -1.57
CA ILE A 104 -2.11 -0.48 -1.77
C ILE A 104 -2.87 0.84 -1.63
N ASN A 105 -3.36 1.38 -2.74
CA ASN A 105 -4.19 2.58 -2.77
C ASN A 105 -5.66 2.23 -3.07
N THR A 106 -6.47 2.12 -2.02
CA THR A 106 -7.94 1.95 -2.17
C THR A 106 -8.70 3.28 -2.15
N SER A 107 -8.00 4.42 -2.10
CA SER A 107 -8.58 5.74 -1.96
C SER A 107 -8.76 6.45 -3.32
N ARG A 108 -7.80 7.30 -3.70
CA ARG A 108 -7.83 8.11 -4.92
C ARG A 108 -6.44 8.20 -5.51
N ALA A 109 -6.34 8.17 -6.84
CA ALA A 109 -5.06 8.21 -7.56
C ALA A 109 -4.24 9.47 -7.25
N GLY A 110 -4.88 10.62 -6.99
CA GLY A 110 -4.19 11.89 -6.71
C GLY A 110 -3.38 11.94 -5.41
N LEU A 111 -3.39 10.89 -4.58
CA LEU A 111 -2.56 10.79 -3.38
C LEU A 111 -1.14 10.29 -3.68
N VAL A 112 -0.95 9.65 -4.84
CA VAL A 112 0.29 8.99 -5.22
C VAL A 112 0.82 9.63 -6.48
N ASP A 113 2.13 9.88 -6.51
CA ASP A 113 2.84 10.16 -7.75
C ASP A 113 2.81 8.91 -8.63
N MET A 114 1.91 8.91 -9.62
CA MET A 114 1.69 7.74 -10.46
C MET A 114 2.85 7.47 -11.41
N ASP A 115 3.56 8.50 -11.85
CA ASP A 115 4.70 8.33 -12.76
C ASP A 115 5.87 7.72 -11.99
N ALA A 116 6.14 8.20 -10.78
CA ALA A 116 7.13 7.61 -9.89
C ALA A 116 6.77 6.17 -9.48
N LEU A 117 5.50 5.88 -9.24
CA LEU A 117 5.05 4.51 -8.94
C LEU A 117 5.26 3.56 -10.12
N LEU A 118 4.93 4.00 -11.33
CA LEU A 118 5.13 3.21 -12.54
C LEU A 118 6.61 2.95 -12.81
N GLU A 119 7.45 3.97 -12.64
CA GLU A 119 8.91 3.85 -12.71
C GLU A 119 9.42 2.82 -11.69
N ALA A 120 9.03 2.95 -10.43
CA ALA A 120 9.44 2.03 -9.37
C ALA A 120 9.01 0.57 -9.61
N LEU A 121 7.81 0.35 -10.17
CA LEU A 121 7.34 -0.99 -10.54
C LEU A 121 8.12 -1.58 -11.72
N ARG A 122 8.40 -0.77 -12.75
CA ARG A 122 9.20 -1.18 -13.91
C ARG A 122 10.63 -1.55 -13.50
N ASP A 123 11.21 -0.76 -12.62
CA ASP A 123 12.56 -0.95 -12.09
C ASP A 123 12.63 -2.05 -11.01
N LYS A 124 11.50 -2.66 -10.64
CA LYS A 124 11.38 -3.62 -9.53
C LYS A 124 11.91 -3.08 -8.19
N ARG A 125 11.79 -1.78 -7.96
CA ARG A 125 12.11 -1.12 -6.68
C ARG A 125 11.09 -1.41 -5.59
N ILE A 126 9.89 -1.88 -5.95
CA ILE A 126 8.89 -2.43 -5.05
C ILE A 126 8.31 -3.70 -5.67
N ALA A 127 7.79 -4.62 -4.83
CA ALA A 127 7.32 -5.93 -5.28
C ALA A 127 5.99 -5.84 -6.04
N GLY A 128 5.17 -4.83 -5.74
CA GLY A 128 3.94 -4.60 -6.46
C GLY A 128 3.11 -3.45 -5.93
N ALA A 129 2.04 -3.14 -6.65
CA ALA A 129 1.06 -2.17 -6.23
C ALA A 129 -0.37 -2.62 -6.57
N GLY A 130 -1.31 -2.33 -5.69
CA GLY A 130 -2.74 -2.49 -5.92
C GLY A 130 -3.44 -1.14 -5.85
N ALA A 131 -4.25 -0.79 -6.86
CA ALA A 131 -4.95 0.49 -6.87
C ALA A 131 -6.40 0.32 -7.33
N SER A 132 -7.39 0.81 -6.59
CA SER A 132 -8.81 0.74 -7.02
C SER A 132 -9.22 1.90 -7.94
N THR A 133 -8.42 2.96 -7.99
CA THR A 133 -8.74 4.19 -8.73
C THR A 133 -7.60 4.59 -9.68
N CYS A 134 -7.97 5.24 -10.78
CA CYS A 134 -7.04 5.72 -11.81
C CYS A 134 -7.40 7.16 -12.18
N SER A 135 -6.41 8.00 -12.49
CA SER A 135 -6.61 9.43 -12.79
C SER A 135 -7.44 9.67 -14.06
N SER A 136 -7.35 8.78 -15.05
CA SER A 136 -8.17 8.80 -16.26
C SER A 136 -8.47 7.39 -16.79
N ARG A 137 -9.55 7.25 -17.58
CA ARG A 137 -9.96 5.98 -18.21
C ARG A 137 -8.90 5.38 -19.15
N ARG A 138 -7.97 6.20 -19.67
CA ARG A 138 -6.88 5.81 -20.58
C ARG A 138 -5.50 5.74 -19.93
N SER A 139 -5.37 6.00 -18.62
CA SER A 139 -4.03 6.15 -18.01
C SER A 139 -3.29 4.82 -17.89
N PRO A 140 -1.94 4.85 -17.88
CA PRO A 140 -1.09 3.68 -17.75
C PRO A 140 -1.36 2.84 -16.50
N CYS A 141 -1.92 3.42 -15.44
CA CYS A 141 -2.24 2.74 -14.17
C CYS A 141 -3.29 1.62 -14.33
N ARG A 142 -4.05 1.59 -15.43
CA ARG A 142 -4.92 0.45 -15.76
C ARG A 142 -4.12 -0.83 -16.04
N ARG A 143 -2.85 -0.70 -16.43
CA ARG A 143 -1.92 -1.80 -16.67
C ARG A 143 -1.49 -2.48 -15.36
N ILE A 144 -1.28 -1.69 -14.29
CA ILE A 144 -1.05 -2.17 -12.92
C ILE A 144 -2.23 -3.05 -12.46
N LEU A 145 -3.47 -2.60 -12.72
CA LEU A 145 -4.71 -3.33 -12.38
C LEU A 145 -4.96 -4.62 -13.20
N ARG A 146 -4.25 -4.81 -14.32
CA ARG A 146 -4.47 -5.93 -15.25
C ARG A 146 -3.29 -6.90 -15.32
N SER A 147 -2.47 -6.96 -14.27
CA SER A 147 -1.25 -7.78 -14.19
C SER A 147 -0.17 -7.29 -15.16
N GLU A 148 0.71 -6.42 -14.67
CA GLU A 148 2.12 -6.61 -15.00
C GLU A 148 2.66 -7.65 -14.02
N ARG A 149 3.32 -8.64 -14.60
CA ARG A 149 3.74 -9.88 -13.94
C ARG A 149 4.53 -9.56 -12.66
N SER A 150 3.89 -9.76 -11.51
CA SER A 150 4.63 -10.17 -10.31
C SER A 150 4.97 -11.65 -10.52
N THR A 151 5.88 -11.92 -11.46
CA THR A 151 6.56 -13.22 -11.58
C THR A 151 7.77 -13.12 -10.68
N THR A 152 7.58 -13.59 -9.45
CA THR A 152 8.62 -14.33 -8.73
C THR A 152 8.07 -15.74 -8.53
#